data_AF-A0A840FA97-F1
#
_entry.id   AF-A0A840FA97-F1
#
_cell.length_a   1.000
_cell.length_b   1.000
_cell.length_c   1.000
_cell.angle_alpha   90.00
_cell.angle_beta   90.00
_cell.angle_gamma   90.00
#
_symmetry.space_group_name_H-M   'P 1'
#
loop_
_entity.id
_entity.type
_entity.pdbx_description
1 polymer ?
#
loop_
_entity_poly.entity_id
_entity_poly.type
_entity_poly.pdbx_seq_one_letter_code
_entity_poly.pdbx_strand_id
1 'polypeptide(L)'
;MRRVLILASLASLAAASPALAEQRSYPLSGFTSVGVGGADAVKVRVGGGYSVRAEGLPADLADLKIERKGDAIDIRRERGQWQRRGAKPVTVFVTMPRIEGANVGGSGSLDIDRADAKAFEANVGGSGMIAIGQLASNEATFNIGGSGSIRAAGRVNDLSVSIGGSGDVAAPTLTAAKADVTVAGSGSVRARVVGDADVTITGSGDVDLGPDARCDVTKMGSGRVTCRRRG
;
A
#
# COMPACT_ATOMS: atom_id res chain seq x y z
N MET A 1 79.94 -14.25 -1.78
CA MET A 1 79.00 -13.12 -1.66
C MET A 1 77.62 -13.59 -2.11
N ARG A 2 76.70 -13.88 -1.16
CA ARG A 2 75.35 -14.42 -1.44
C ARG A 2 74.40 -13.27 -1.78
N ARG A 3 73.86 -13.24 -3.01
CA ARG A 3 72.79 -12.33 -3.42
C ARG A 3 71.45 -12.97 -3.09
N VAL A 4 70.74 -12.40 -2.12
CA VAL A 4 69.36 -12.79 -1.77
C VAL A 4 68.42 -11.98 -2.67
N LEU A 5 67.70 -12.67 -3.57
CA LEU A 5 66.62 -12.12 -4.38
C LEU A 5 65.34 -12.17 -3.55
N ILE A 6 64.85 -11.01 -3.12
CA ILE A 6 63.54 -10.86 -2.45
C ILE A 6 62.49 -10.71 -3.56
N LEU A 7 61.72 -11.77 -3.81
CA LEU A 7 60.49 -11.68 -4.60
C LEU A 7 59.43 -10.93 -3.79
N ALA A 8 59.13 -9.70 -4.17
CA ALA A 8 57.98 -8.97 -3.66
C ALA A 8 56.71 -9.52 -4.33
N SER A 9 55.92 -10.29 -3.58
CA SER A 9 54.58 -10.71 -3.99
C SER A 9 53.63 -9.50 -3.95
N LEU A 10 53.19 -9.03 -5.13
CA LEU A 10 52.06 -8.11 -5.22
C LEU A 10 50.78 -8.85 -4.81
N ALA A 11 50.37 -8.70 -3.56
CA ALA A 11 49.04 -9.05 -3.12
C ALA A 11 48.05 -8.01 -3.68
N SER A 12 47.40 -8.33 -4.79
CA SER A 12 46.29 -7.56 -5.34
C SER A 12 45.10 -7.63 -4.38
N LEU A 13 44.89 -6.58 -3.58
CA LEU A 13 43.66 -6.38 -2.81
C LEU A 13 42.51 -6.20 -3.80
N ALA A 14 41.68 -7.23 -3.98
CA ALA A 14 40.38 -7.10 -4.61
C ALA A 14 39.49 -6.28 -3.67
N ALA A 15 39.39 -4.97 -3.93
CA ALA A 15 38.43 -4.11 -3.26
C ALA A 15 37.01 -4.58 -3.66
N ALA A 16 36.29 -5.17 -2.72
CA ALA A 16 34.86 -5.43 -2.88
C ALA A 16 34.16 -4.08 -3.03
N SER A 17 33.85 -3.71 -4.27
CA SER A 17 33.03 -2.52 -4.53
C SER A 17 31.65 -2.79 -3.93
N PRO A 18 31.10 -1.88 -3.11
CA PRO A 18 29.73 -2.05 -2.64
C PRO A 18 28.83 -2.17 -3.87
N ALA A 19 28.03 -3.23 -3.94
CA ALA A 19 27.08 -3.40 -5.02
C ALA A 19 26.17 -2.18 -5.04
N LEU A 20 26.33 -1.34 -6.06
CA LEU A 20 25.50 -0.15 -6.24
C LEU A 20 24.07 -0.58 -6.55
N ALA A 21 23.10 0.21 -6.10
CA ALA A 21 21.72 0.03 -6.52
C ALA A 21 21.64 0.13 -8.06
N GLU A 22 21.10 -0.92 -8.69
CA GLU A 22 20.81 -0.97 -10.12
C GLU A 22 19.38 -0.48 -10.36
N GLN A 23 19.11 0.02 -11.57
CA GLN A 23 17.78 0.39 -12.02
C GLN A 23 17.35 -0.50 -13.18
N ARG A 24 16.14 -1.07 -13.11
CA ARG A 24 15.50 -1.81 -14.21
C ARG A 24 14.20 -1.13 -14.62
N SER A 25 13.95 -1.07 -15.93
CA SER A 25 12.74 -0.47 -16.49
C SER A 25 11.89 -1.53 -17.18
N TYR A 26 10.57 -1.40 -17.06
CA TYR A 26 9.59 -2.36 -17.57
C TYR A 26 8.64 -1.63 -18.53
N PRO A 27 8.57 -2.02 -19.81
CA PRO A 27 7.74 -1.34 -20.81
C PRO A 27 6.27 -1.75 -20.71
N LEU A 28 5.63 -1.41 -19.58
CA LEU A 28 4.22 -1.71 -19.31
C LEU A 28 3.35 -0.46 -19.48
N SER A 29 2.15 -0.65 -20.04
CA SER A 29 1.16 0.42 -20.26
C SER A 29 -0.26 -0.10 -20.27
N GLY A 30 -1.24 0.80 -20.24
CA GLY A 30 -2.67 0.48 -20.34
C GLY A 30 -3.25 -0.19 -19.10
N PHE A 31 -2.66 0.05 -17.94
CA PHE A 31 -3.16 -0.41 -16.64
C PHE A 31 -3.72 0.78 -15.84
N THR A 32 -4.65 0.48 -14.94
CA THR A 32 -5.31 1.43 -14.03
C THR A 32 -5.22 0.98 -12.58
N SER A 33 -4.72 -0.24 -12.32
CA SER A 33 -4.55 -0.80 -10.98
C SER A 33 -3.12 -1.24 -10.71
N VAL A 34 -2.69 -1.14 -9.45
CA VAL A 34 -1.34 -1.56 -9.01
C VAL A 34 -1.47 -2.58 -7.87
N GLY A 35 -0.85 -3.74 -8.03
CA GLY A 35 -0.80 -4.81 -7.05
C GLY A 35 0.62 -5.08 -6.56
N VAL A 36 0.78 -5.26 -5.26
CA VAL A 36 2.06 -5.57 -4.59
C VAL A 36 1.93 -6.87 -3.83
N GLY A 37 2.59 -7.92 -4.30
CA GLY A 37 2.69 -9.22 -3.65
C GLY A 37 4.07 -9.42 -3.01
N GLY A 38 4.21 -9.17 -1.71
CA GLY A 38 5.47 -9.38 -1.00
C GLY A 38 5.77 -8.31 0.05
N ALA A 39 7.07 -7.97 0.18
CA ALA A 39 7.60 -7.04 1.18
C ALA A 39 8.20 -5.77 0.56
N ASP A 40 8.09 -5.60 -0.75
CA ASP A 40 8.69 -4.49 -1.48
C ASP A 40 7.86 -3.19 -1.34
N ALA A 41 8.51 -2.07 -1.60
CA ALA A 41 7.90 -0.74 -1.53
C ALA A 41 7.58 -0.24 -2.93
N VAL A 42 6.37 0.27 -3.14
CA VAL A 42 5.92 0.81 -4.43
C VAL A 42 5.48 2.25 -4.25
N LYS A 43 5.95 3.12 -5.13
CA LYS A 43 5.60 4.53 -5.19
C LYS A 43 4.92 4.83 -6.53
N VAL A 44 3.65 5.19 -6.47
CA VAL A 44 2.83 5.57 -7.61
C VAL A 44 2.75 7.08 -7.69
N ARG A 45 3.01 7.61 -8.88
CA ARG A 45 2.86 9.01 -9.22
C ARG A 45 1.90 9.15 -10.40
N VAL A 46 0.83 9.91 -10.23
CA VAL A 46 -0.06 10.23 -11.36
C VAL A 46 0.59 11.27 -12.26
N GLY A 47 0.69 11.00 -13.56
CA GLY A 47 1.37 11.85 -14.55
C GLY A 47 1.01 11.49 -16.00
N GLY A 48 1.47 12.27 -16.98
CA GLY A 48 0.97 12.19 -18.36
C GLY A 48 1.28 10.91 -19.16
N GLY A 49 1.99 9.93 -18.59
CA GLY A 49 2.40 8.72 -19.32
C GLY A 49 2.70 7.55 -18.38
N TYR A 50 3.01 6.41 -18.99
CA TYR A 50 3.36 5.19 -18.28
C TYR A 50 4.88 5.07 -18.12
N SER A 51 5.34 4.80 -16.91
CA SER A 51 6.72 4.44 -16.61
C SER A 51 6.76 3.50 -15.42
N VAL A 52 7.40 2.34 -15.56
CA VAL A 52 7.62 1.41 -14.45
C VAL A 52 9.11 1.16 -14.33
N ARG A 53 9.70 1.49 -13.18
CA ARG A 53 11.09 1.19 -12.86
C ARG A 53 11.21 0.55 -11.49
N ALA A 54 12.23 -0.27 -11.28
CA ALA A 54 12.61 -0.80 -9.99
C ALA A 54 14.07 -0.43 -9.69
N GLU A 55 14.34 -0.07 -8.43
CA GLU A 55 15.67 0.32 -7.93
C GLU A 55 16.03 -0.53 -6.70
N GLY A 56 17.19 -1.19 -6.74
CA GLY A 56 17.63 -2.09 -5.67
C GLY A 56 18.92 -2.83 -6.01
N LEU A 57 19.34 -3.76 -5.15
CA LEU A 57 20.53 -4.57 -5.43
C LEU A 57 20.25 -5.52 -6.62
N PRO A 58 21.25 -5.80 -7.48
CA PRO A 58 21.07 -6.66 -8.65
C PRO A 58 20.47 -8.04 -8.34
N ALA A 59 20.87 -8.63 -7.20
CA ALA A 59 20.34 -9.91 -6.74
C ALA A 59 18.86 -9.84 -6.36
N ASP A 60 18.43 -8.77 -5.69
CA ASP A 60 17.03 -8.58 -5.31
C ASP A 60 16.16 -8.23 -6.53
N LEU A 61 16.70 -7.47 -7.50
CA LEU A 61 16.02 -7.15 -8.76
C LEU A 61 15.87 -8.36 -9.68
N ALA A 62 16.77 -9.34 -9.59
CA ALA A 62 16.65 -10.60 -10.33
C ALA A 62 15.46 -11.44 -9.86
N ASP A 63 15.06 -11.27 -8.60
CA ASP A 63 13.93 -11.99 -8.00
C ASP A 63 12.59 -11.28 -8.18
N LEU A 64 12.62 -10.03 -8.66
CA LEU A 64 11.45 -9.19 -8.85
C LEU A 64 10.80 -9.45 -10.21
N LYS A 65 9.51 -9.81 -10.17
CA LYS A 65 8.65 -10.00 -11.33
C LYS A 65 7.59 -8.93 -11.36
N ILE A 66 7.55 -8.18 -12.45
CA ILE A 66 6.53 -7.16 -12.70
C ILE A 66 5.88 -7.47 -14.04
N GLU A 67 4.59 -7.78 -13.99
CA GLU A 67 3.81 -8.15 -15.17
C GLU A 67 2.45 -7.47 -15.14
N ARG A 68 1.92 -7.15 -16.31
CA ARG A 68 0.53 -6.70 -16.43
C ARG A 68 -0.40 -7.92 -16.53
N LYS A 69 -1.44 -7.95 -15.69
CA LYS A 69 -2.54 -8.91 -15.72
C LYS A 69 -3.85 -8.16 -15.86
N GLY A 70 -4.46 -8.20 -17.05
CA GLY A 70 -5.67 -7.43 -17.35
C GLY A 70 -5.41 -5.92 -17.30
N ASP A 71 -6.07 -5.23 -16.39
CA ASP A 71 -5.96 -3.80 -16.10
C ASP A 71 -5.04 -3.48 -14.91
N ALA A 72 -4.48 -4.50 -14.24
CA ALA A 72 -3.57 -4.34 -13.12
C ALA A 72 -2.12 -4.68 -13.51
N ILE A 73 -1.15 -4.03 -12.87
CA ILE A 73 0.22 -4.55 -12.75
C ILE A 73 0.37 -5.35 -11.46
N ASP A 74 1.03 -6.49 -11.54
CA ASP A 74 1.33 -7.39 -10.43
C ASP A 74 2.84 -7.35 -10.17
N ILE A 75 3.23 -6.71 -9.06
CA ILE A 75 4.62 -6.58 -8.60
C ILE A 75 4.82 -7.63 -7.50
N ARG A 76 5.58 -8.69 -7.77
CA ARG A 76 5.79 -9.78 -6.83
C ARG A 76 7.16 -10.40 -6.94
N ARG A 77 7.56 -11.17 -5.94
CA ARG A 77 8.76 -12.02 -6.02
C ARG A 77 8.39 -13.45 -6.42
N GLU A 78 9.21 -14.08 -7.26
CA GLU A 78 8.99 -15.49 -7.61
C GLU A 78 9.28 -16.41 -6.39
N ARG A 79 8.43 -17.44 -6.25
CA ARG A 79 8.36 -18.31 -5.06
C ARG A 79 9.67 -19.10 -4.90
N GLY A 80 10.34 -18.92 -3.76
CA GLY A 80 11.58 -19.63 -3.38
C GLY A 80 12.68 -18.72 -2.83
N GLN A 81 12.55 -17.40 -3.04
CA GLN A 81 13.60 -16.42 -2.73
C GLN A 81 13.33 -15.55 -1.48
N TRP A 82 12.06 -15.41 -1.05
CA TRP A 82 11.66 -14.93 0.28
C TRP A 82 12.28 -15.69 1.48
N GLN A 83 12.81 -16.91 1.26
CA GLN A 83 13.63 -17.63 2.26
C GLN A 83 15.13 -17.27 2.23
N ARG A 84 15.60 -16.41 1.31
CA ARG A 84 16.98 -15.92 1.37
C ARG A 84 17.13 -14.99 2.55
N ARG A 85 17.79 -15.49 3.61
CA ARG A 85 18.27 -14.65 4.72
C ARG A 85 19.00 -13.44 4.13
N GLY A 86 18.44 -12.25 4.36
CA GLY A 86 19.07 -10.99 3.97
C GLY A 86 18.57 -10.32 2.68
N ALA A 87 17.53 -10.83 2.02
CA ALA A 87 16.88 -10.13 0.90
C ALA A 87 16.48 -8.70 1.33
N LYS A 88 16.81 -7.71 0.50
CA LYS A 88 16.51 -6.31 0.79
C LYS A 88 15.26 -5.87 0.01
N PRO A 89 14.39 -5.05 0.61
CA PRO A 89 13.26 -4.47 -0.11
C PRO A 89 13.74 -3.68 -1.33
N VAL A 90 13.11 -3.90 -2.46
CA VAL A 90 13.28 -3.10 -3.68
C VAL A 90 12.26 -1.98 -3.66
N THR A 91 12.64 -0.82 -4.21
CA THR A 91 11.68 0.27 -4.44
C THR A 91 11.26 0.29 -5.90
N VAL A 92 9.96 0.17 -6.16
CA VAL A 92 9.39 0.27 -7.50
C VAL A 92 8.72 1.63 -7.66
N PHE A 93 9.06 2.37 -8.71
CA PHE A 93 8.40 3.62 -9.07
C PHE A 93 7.51 3.39 -10.30
N VAL A 94 6.24 3.74 -10.15
CA VAL A 94 5.20 3.63 -11.17
C VAL A 94 4.69 5.03 -11.47
N THR A 95 4.71 5.43 -12.73
CA THR A 95 4.01 6.61 -13.23
C THR A 95 2.89 6.16 -14.15
N MET A 96 1.69 6.70 -13.97
CA MET A 96 0.53 6.36 -14.79
C MET A 96 -0.46 7.53 -14.93
N PRO A 97 -1.27 7.59 -16.00
CA PRO A 97 -2.24 8.68 -16.22
C PRO A 97 -3.36 8.78 -15.19
N ARG A 98 -3.82 7.64 -14.67
CA ARG A 98 -4.88 7.53 -13.67
C ARG A 98 -4.68 6.25 -12.88
N ILE A 99 -5.14 6.22 -11.64
CA ILE A 99 -5.18 5.01 -10.81
C ILE A 99 -6.58 4.86 -10.23
N GLU A 100 -7.13 3.65 -10.35
CA GLU A 100 -8.47 3.27 -9.91
C GLU A 100 -8.40 2.17 -8.85
N GLY A 101 -7.30 1.40 -8.78
CA GLY A 101 -7.15 0.30 -7.85
C GLY A 101 -5.75 0.17 -7.24
N ALA A 102 -5.70 -0.17 -5.96
CA ALA A 102 -4.48 -0.40 -5.21
C ALA A 102 -4.61 -1.68 -4.37
N ASN A 103 -3.73 -2.65 -4.57
CA ASN A 103 -3.80 -3.94 -3.88
C ASN A 103 -2.46 -4.24 -3.22
N VAL A 104 -2.46 -4.55 -1.92
CA VAL A 104 -1.26 -4.99 -1.19
C VAL A 104 -1.53 -6.35 -0.56
N GLY A 105 -0.84 -7.37 -1.05
CA GLY A 105 -0.80 -8.72 -0.49
C GLY A 105 0.57 -8.97 0.16
N GLY A 106 0.62 -9.14 1.48
CA GLY A 106 1.86 -9.37 2.22
C GLY A 106 2.18 -8.26 3.21
N SER A 107 3.44 -7.82 3.27
CA SER A 107 3.96 -6.85 4.23
C SER A 107 4.57 -5.60 3.58
N GLY A 108 4.42 -5.47 2.25
CA GLY A 108 4.93 -4.34 1.47
C GLY A 108 4.13 -3.06 1.69
N SER A 109 4.56 -2.01 1.00
CA SER A 109 3.90 -0.71 1.03
C SER A 109 3.60 -0.19 -0.37
N LEU A 110 2.49 0.53 -0.49
CA LEU A 110 2.08 1.21 -1.71
C LEU A 110 1.73 2.66 -1.36
N ASP A 111 2.55 3.60 -1.83
CA ASP A 111 2.40 5.04 -1.64
C ASP A 111 1.91 5.66 -2.96
N ILE A 112 0.77 6.34 -2.93
CA ILE A 112 0.11 6.97 -4.08
C ILE A 112 0.08 8.48 -3.82
N ASP A 113 0.70 9.27 -4.70
CA ASP A 113 0.71 10.72 -4.54
C ASP A 113 -0.70 11.33 -4.58
N ARG A 114 -1.51 10.91 -5.54
CA ARG A 114 -2.90 11.32 -5.72
C ARG A 114 -3.69 10.29 -6.54
N ALA A 115 -5.00 10.27 -6.37
CA ALA A 115 -5.93 9.50 -7.16
C ALA A 115 -7.16 10.37 -7.49
N ASP A 116 -7.49 10.46 -8.77
CA ASP A 116 -8.69 11.11 -9.29
C ASP A 116 -9.42 10.09 -10.16
N ALA A 117 -10.52 9.56 -9.66
CA ALA A 117 -11.25 8.46 -10.26
C ALA A 117 -12.74 8.53 -9.93
N LYS A 118 -13.59 7.94 -10.76
CA LYS A 118 -15.02 7.82 -10.42
C LYS A 118 -15.22 6.89 -9.23
N ALA A 119 -14.60 5.71 -9.30
CA ALA A 119 -14.55 4.74 -8.22
C ALA A 119 -13.08 4.39 -7.97
N PHE A 120 -12.69 4.34 -6.70
CA PHE A 120 -11.35 3.96 -6.28
C PHE A 120 -11.42 2.83 -5.26
N GLU A 121 -10.61 1.78 -5.46
CA GLU A 121 -10.59 0.61 -4.59
C GLU A 121 -9.18 0.39 -4.00
N ALA A 122 -9.09 0.24 -2.68
CA ALA A 122 -7.87 -0.14 -1.98
C ALA A 122 -8.08 -1.40 -1.15
N ASN A 123 -7.29 -2.44 -1.43
CA ASN A 123 -7.33 -3.72 -0.74
C ASN A 123 -6.00 -4.02 -0.05
N VAL A 124 -6.04 -4.33 1.25
CA VAL A 124 -4.88 -4.80 2.02
C VAL A 124 -5.14 -6.19 2.56
N GLY A 125 -4.46 -7.18 2.01
CA GLY A 125 -4.40 -8.56 2.49
C GLY A 125 -3.07 -8.84 3.19
N GLY A 126 -3.08 -9.04 4.51
CA GLY A 126 -1.87 -9.26 5.32
C GLY A 126 -1.55 -8.10 6.26
N SER A 127 -0.29 -7.68 6.32
CA SER A 127 0.22 -6.68 7.28
C SER A 127 0.83 -5.44 6.59
N GLY A 128 0.61 -5.31 5.28
CA GLY A 128 1.13 -4.21 4.48
C GLY A 128 0.40 -2.90 4.69
N MET A 129 0.77 -1.90 3.89
CA MET A 129 0.27 -0.54 4.02
C MET A 129 -0.06 0.08 2.66
N ILE A 130 -1.18 0.77 2.57
CA ILE A 130 -1.49 1.69 1.48
C ILE A 130 -1.55 3.12 2.04
N ALA A 131 -0.86 4.06 1.40
CA ALA A 131 -0.92 5.48 1.71
C ALA A 131 -1.34 6.26 0.45
N ILE A 132 -2.36 7.11 0.57
CA ILE A 132 -2.89 7.91 -0.52
C ILE A 132 -2.82 9.38 -0.11
N GLY A 133 -1.95 10.15 -0.76
CA GLY A 133 -1.69 11.54 -0.44
C GLY A 133 -2.89 12.45 -0.68
N GLN A 134 -3.59 12.27 -1.80
CA GLN A 134 -4.80 13.03 -2.13
C GLN A 134 -5.77 12.18 -2.96
N LEU A 135 -6.89 11.77 -2.37
CA LEU A 135 -7.97 11.05 -3.03
C LEU A 135 -9.11 12.02 -3.38
N ALA A 136 -9.53 12.00 -4.64
CA ALA A 136 -10.75 12.63 -5.13
C ALA A 136 -11.56 11.56 -5.89
N SER A 137 -12.70 11.15 -5.36
CA SER A 137 -13.58 10.20 -6.06
C SER A 137 -15.04 10.36 -5.71
N ASN A 138 -15.93 9.79 -6.54
CA ASN A 138 -17.32 9.65 -6.11
C ASN A 138 -17.42 8.51 -5.11
N GLU A 139 -16.86 7.36 -5.44
CA GLU A 139 -16.89 6.15 -4.62
C GLU A 139 -15.46 5.79 -4.19
N ALA A 140 -15.28 5.45 -2.93
CA ALA A 140 -14.03 4.91 -2.40
C ALA A 140 -14.32 3.68 -1.54
N THR A 141 -13.71 2.56 -1.91
CA THR A 141 -13.86 1.28 -1.19
C THR A 141 -12.52 0.87 -0.59
N PHE A 142 -12.46 0.75 0.74
CA PHE A 142 -11.27 0.34 1.48
C PHE A 142 -11.52 -0.99 2.19
N ASN A 143 -10.82 -2.03 1.78
CA ASN A 143 -10.92 -3.36 2.38
C ASN A 143 -9.61 -3.75 3.06
N ILE A 144 -9.69 -4.24 4.30
CA ILE A 144 -8.54 -4.78 5.01
C ILE A 144 -8.88 -6.19 5.51
N GLY A 145 -8.16 -7.19 5.00
CA GLY A 145 -8.15 -8.56 5.50
C GLY A 145 -6.81 -8.86 6.18
N GLY A 146 -6.74 -8.77 7.51
CA GLY A 146 -5.52 -9.01 8.27
C GLY A 146 -5.22 -7.92 9.31
N SER A 147 -3.98 -7.43 9.32
CA SER A 147 -3.46 -6.46 10.31
C SER A 147 -2.76 -5.27 9.65
N GLY A 148 -2.99 -5.08 8.35
CA GLY A 148 -2.43 -3.97 7.59
C GLY A 148 -3.14 -2.65 7.84
N SER A 149 -2.74 -1.61 7.11
CA SER A 149 -3.32 -0.27 7.28
C SER A 149 -3.54 0.47 5.97
N ILE A 150 -4.57 1.31 5.93
CA ILE A 150 -4.83 2.25 4.85
C ILE A 150 -4.81 3.67 5.42
N ARG A 151 -4.05 4.57 4.80
CA ARG A 151 -4.07 6.01 5.06
C ARG A 151 -4.52 6.75 3.82
N ALA A 152 -5.43 7.70 3.99
CA ALA A 152 -5.93 8.51 2.90
C ALA A 152 -6.25 9.94 3.38
N ALA A 153 -6.10 10.91 2.47
CA ALA A 153 -6.58 12.27 2.65
C ALA A 153 -7.38 12.70 1.41
N GLY A 154 -8.19 13.75 1.53
CA GLY A 154 -8.90 14.33 0.39
C GLY A 154 -10.42 14.36 0.55
N ARG A 155 -11.16 14.07 -0.53
CA ARG A 155 -12.62 14.16 -0.54
C ARG A 155 -13.26 13.05 -1.37
N VAL A 156 -14.30 12.43 -0.83
CA VAL A 156 -15.11 11.43 -1.52
C VAL A 156 -16.60 11.69 -1.28
N ASN A 157 -17.49 11.20 -2.16
CA ASN A 157 -18.92 11.27 -1.88
C ASN A 157 -19.33 10.09 -0.99
N ASP A 158 -19.07 8.86 -1.43
CA ASP A 158 -19.45 7.63 -0.77
C ASP A 158 -18.19 6.85 -0.37
N LEU A 159 -18.01 6.68 0.94
CA LEU A 159 -16.90 5.92 1.51
C LEU A 159 -17.41 4.57 2.04
N SER A 160 -16.94 3.47 1.46
CA SER A 160 -17.15 2.13 1.99
C SER A 160 -15.87 1.61 2.65
N VAL A 161 -15.96 1.17 3.90
CA VAL A 161 -14.84 0.60 4.65
C VAL A 161 -15.23 -0.76 5.21
N SER A 162 -14.45 -1.79 4.91
CA SER A 162 -14.61 -3.13 5.46
C SER A 162 -13.31 -3.63 6.07
N ILE A 163 -13.32 -3.96 7.37
CA ILE A 163 -12.17 -4.51 8.08
C ILE A 163 -12.53 -5.89 8.63
N GLY A 164 -11.83 -6.92 8.14
CA GLY A 164 -11.79 -8.25 8.73
C GLY A 164 -10.44 -8.50 9.40
N GLY A 165 -10.40 -8.46 10.73
CA GLY A 165 -9.19 -8.66 11.52
C GLY A 165 -8.86 -7.50 12.46
N SER A 166 -7.60 -7.07 12.48
CA SER A 166 -7.05 -6.10 13.42
C SER A 166 -6.34 -4.93 12.73
N GLY A 167 -6.59 -4.73 11.43
CA GLY A 167 -6.01 -3.63 10.68
C GLY A 167 -6.74 -2.31 10.88
N ASP A 168 -6.17 -1.22 10.38
CA ASP A 168 -6.66 0.13 10.64
C ASP A 168 -6.81 0.99 9.39
N VAL A 169 -7.89 1.77 9.31
CA VAL A 169 -8.05 2.87 8.36
C VAL A 169 -7.86 4.19 9.09
N ALA A 170 -6.79 4.91 8.78
CA ALA A 170 -6.46 6.21 9.35
C ALA A 170 -6.53 7.31 8.29
N ALA A 171 -7.69 7.95 8.18
CA ALA A 171 -8.02 8.96 7.19
C ALA A 171 -8.64 10.23 7.81
N PRO A 172 -8.06 10.84 8.88
CA PRO A 172 -8.66 11.98 9.57
C PRO A 172 -8.81 13.23 8.70
N THR A 173 -8.05 13.31 7.60
CA THR A 173 -8.08 14.40 6.62
C THR A 173 -8.83 14.01 5.32
N LEU A 174 -9.47 12.84 5.29
CA LEU A 174 -10.41 12.45 4.24
C LEU A 174 -11.82 12.85 4.68
N THR A 175 -12.50 13.65 3.86
CA THR A 175 -13.91 14.02 4.08
C THR A 175 -14.82 13.24 3.14
N ALA A 176 -15.76 12.47 3.69
CA ALA A 176 -16.79 11.76 2.94
C ALA A 176 -18.18 12.43 3.14
N ALA A 177 -19.01 12.45 2.10
CA ALA A 177 -20.40 12.91 2.23
C ALA A 177 -21.28 11.86 2.92
N LYS A 178 -21.04 10.58 2.64
CA LYS A 178 -21.68 9.42 3.28
C LYS A 178 -20.64 8.35 3.57
N ALA A 179 -20.95 7.47 4.53
CA ALA A 179 -20.10 6.32 4.80
C ALA A 179 -20.88 5.05 5.13
N ASP A 180 -20.38 3.91 4.66
CA ASP A 180 -20.73 2.58 5.13
C ASP A 180 -19.47 1.95 5.75
N VAL A 181 -19.52 1.62 7.04
CA VAL A 181 -18.37 1.13 7.79
C VAL A 181 -18.71 -0.17 8.48
N THR A 182 -18.04 -1.24 8.07
CA THR A 182 -18.12 -2.56 8.70
C THR A 182 -16.78 -2.97 9.31
N VAL A 183 -16.79 -3.28 10.60
CA VAL A 183 -15.61 -3.79 11.33
C VAL A 183 -15.94 -5.12 11.98
N ALA A 184 -15.30 -6.19 11.52
CA ALA A 184 -15.34 -7.52 12.09
C ALA A 184 -13.96 -7.86 12.71
N GLY A 185 -13.86 -7.74 14.03
CA GLY A 185 -12.62 -7.97 14.78
C GLY A 185 -12.27 -6.80 15.71
N SER A 186 -11.00 -6.39 15.69
CA SER A 186 -10.42 -5.41 16.62
C SER A 186 -9.79 -4.20 15.91
N GLY A 187 -10.00 -4.06 14.61
CA GLY A 187 -9.48 -2.95 13.82
C GLY A 187 -10.15 -1.60 14.10
N SER A 188 -9.53 -0.51 13.67
CA SER A 188 -10.03 0.85 13.89
C SER A 188 -10.26 1.61 12.60
N VAL A 189 -11.29 2.47 12.58
CA VAL A 189 -11.58 3.38 11.47
C VAL A 189 -11.62 4.81 11.99
N ARG A 190 -10.85 5.70 11.36
CA ARG A 190 -10.89 7.14 11.62
C ARG A 190 -11.05 7.90 10.31
N ALA A 191 -12.17 8.58 10.12
CA ALA A 191 -12.45 9.40 8.94
C ALA A 191 -13.32 10.62 9.32
N ARG A 192 -13.52 11.58 8.42
CA ARG A 192 -14.48 12.65 8.61
C ARG A 192 -15.69 12.45 7.71
N VAL A 193 -16.88 12.33 8.29
CA VAL A 193 -18.13 12.21 7.53
C VAL A 193 -19.02 13.40 7.85
N VAL A 194 -19.61 14.03 6.81
CA VAL A 194 -20.46 15.23 6.95
C VAL A 194 -21.93 14.98 6.61
N GLY A 195 -22.32 13.71 6.51
CA GLY A 195 -23.68 13.29 6.21
C GLY A 195 -24.05 11.98 6.90
N ASP A 196 -24.82 11.15 6.20
CA ASP A 196 -25.34 9.91 6.78
C ASP A 196 -24.25 8.84 6.82
N ALA A 197 -24.21 8.07 7.89
CA ALA A 197 -23.27 6.97 8.04
C ALA A 197 -23.94 5.73 8.62
N ASP A 198 -23.69 4.57 8.01
CA ASP A 198 -24.11 3.28 8.54
C ASP A 198 -22.87 2.59 9.12
N VAL A 199 -22.92 2.22 10.40
CA VAL A 199 -21.78 1.64 11.12
C VAL A 199 -22.16 0.31 11.74
N THR A 200 -21.49 -0.75 11.31
CA THR A 200 -21.62 -2.10 11.88
C THR A 200 -20.30 -2.53 12.51
N ILE A 201 -20.32 -2.84 13.81
CA ILE A 201 -19.17 -3.39 14.54
C ILE A 201 -19.53 -4.74 15.13
N THR A 202 -18.76 -5.76 14.78
CA THR A 202 -18.78 -7.09 15.42
C THR A 202 -17.41 -7.36 16.02
N GLY A 203 -17.28 -7.16 17.34
CA GLY A 203 -16.03 -7.31 18.08
C GLY A 203 -15.66 -6.09 18.93
N SER A 204 -14.38 -5.77 18.96
CA SER A 204 -13.79 -4.78 19.87
C SER A 204 -13.22 -3.55 19.14
N GLY A 205 -13.40 -3.47 17.82
CA GLY A 205 -12.90 -2.36 17.01
C GLY A 205 -13.58 -1.02 17.30
N ASP A 206 -12.89 0.07 16.98
CA ASP A 206 -13.34 1.44 17.23
C ASP A 206 -13.56 2.21 15.93
N VAL A 207 -14.62 3.00 15.87
CA VAL A 207 -14.97 3.85 14.71
C VAL A 207 -15.16 5.29 15.15
N ASP A 208 -14.44 6.21 14.51
CA ASP A 208 -14.50 7.65 14.74
C ASP A 208 -14.73 8.36 13.39
N LEU A 209 -15.95 8.86 13.19
CA LEU A 209 -16.38 9.54 11.96
C LEU A 209 -16.49 11.07 12.12
N GLY A 210 -16.14 11.57 13.31
CA GLY A 210 -16.29 12.98 13.66
C GLY A 210 -17.71 13.41 14.06
N PRO A 211 -17.86 14.65 14.55
CA PRO A 211 -19.12 15.14 15.13
C PRO A 211 -20.21 15.44 14.10
N ASP A 212 -19.83 15.65 12.84
CA ASP A 212 -20.74 16.05 11.75
C ASP A 212 -21.49 14.85 11.14
N ALA A 213 -21.07 13.62 11.45
CA ALA A 213 -21.61 12.38 10.93
C ALA A 213 -22.93 11.99 11.63
N ARG A 214 -23.98 11.70 10.86
CA ARG A 214 -25.29 11.21 11.35
C ARG A 214 -25.34 9.68 11.25
N CYS A 215 -25.00 9.01 12.34
CA CYS A 215 -24.83 7.56 12.32
C CYS A 215 -26.09 6.76 12.68
N ASP A 216 -26.38 5.74 11.88
CA ASP A 216 -27.06 4.52 12.33
C ASP A 216 -25.99 3.50 12.77
N VAL A 217 -26.15 2.89 13.95
CA VAL A 217 -25.08 2.09 14.58
C VAL A 217 -25.60 0.75 15.06
N THR A 218 -25.11 -0.32 14.45
CA THR A 218 -25.26 -1.69 14.94
C THR A 218 -23.96 -2.17 15.57
N LYS A 219 -23.99 -2.48 16.86
CA LYS A 219 -22.78 -2.89 17.60
C LYS A 219 -23.00 -4.14 18.42
N MET A 220 -22.25 -5.20 18.08
CA MET A 220 -22.15 -6.44 18.82
C MET A 220 -20.72 -6.57 19.37
N GLY A 221 -20.53 -6.18 20.63
CA GLY A 221 -19.23 -6.24 21.32
C GLY A 221 -18.86 -4.96 22.05
N SER A 222 -17.59 -4.81 22.39
CA SER A 222 -17.06 -3.78 23.29
C SER A 222 -16.56 -2.50 22.60
N GLY A 223 -16.52 -2.48 21.26
CA GLY A 223 -16.05 -1.33 20.48
C GLY A 223 -16.76 0.00 20.80
N ARG A 224 -16.16 1.11 20.37
CA ARG A 224 -16.69 2.47 20.51
C ARG A 224 -17.01 3.07 19.15
N VAL A 225 -18.11 3.82 19.08
CA VAL A 225 -18.45 4.65 17.91
C VAL A 225 -18.54 6.10 18.34
N THR A 226 -17.81 6.98 17.66
CA THR A 226 -17.81 8.44 17.88
C THR A 226 -18.41 9.14 16.68
N CYS A 227 -19.66 9.57 16.82
CA CYS A 227 -20.40 10.42 15.89
C CYS A 227 -21.73 10.86 16.50
N ARG A 228 -22.50 11.70 15.78
CA ARG A 228 -23.85 12.08 16.18
C ARG A 228 -24.83 10.97 15.82
N ARG A 229 -25.45 10.34 16.81
CA ARG A 229 -26.49 9.33 16.57
C ARG A 229 -27.70 9.92 15.86
N ARG A 230 -28.19 9.22 14.85
CA ARG A 230 -29.51 9.43 14.27
C ARG A 230 -30.53 8.90 15.28
N GLY A 231 -31.32 9.82 15.85
CA GLY A 231 -32.40 9.48 16.77
C GLY A 231 -33.62 8.95 16.06
#